data_AF-A0A942PAL1-F1
#
_entry.id   AF-A0A942PAL1-F1
#
_cell.length_a   1.000
_cell.length_b   1.000
_cell.length_c   1.000
_cell.angle_alpha   90.00
_cell.angle_beta   90.00
_cell.angle_gamma   90.00
#
_symmetry.space_group_name_H-M   'P 1'
#
loop_
_entity.id
_entity.type
_entity.pdbx_description
1 polymer ?
#
loop_
_entity_poly.entity_id
_entity_poly.type
_entity_poly.pdbx_seq_one_letter_code
_entity_poly.pdbx_strand_id
1 'polypeptide(L)'
;SGGVQPRLWLDAITHVVMGNDKRTYRLLTDTANGRRVLEESTDVPAMREAITRYVARRMVAREQALATTETREEAPKKSRGAVFAAFVLGALAGAAALFAAVWFTGNS
;
A
#
# COMPACT_ATOMS: atom_id res chain seq x y z
N SER A 1 26.16 27.40 -24.36
CA SER A 1 24.75 27.53 -23.92
C SER A 1 24.17 26.14 -23.73
N GLY A 2 24.40 25.52 -22.56
CA GLY A 2 23.89 24.19 -22.25
C GLY A 2 22.40 24.26 -21.93
N GLY A 3 21.55 24.04 -22.93
CA GLY A 3 20.12 23.89 -22.71
C GLY A 3 19.85 22.72 -21.76
N VAL A 4 18.88 22.88 -20.87
CA VAL A 4 18.45 21.81 -19.96
C VAL A 4 18.16 20.56 -20.78
N GLN A 5 18.78 19.43 -20.41
CA GLN A 5 18.55 18.14 -21.06
C GLN A 5 17.03 17.87 -21.11
N PRO A 6 16.43 17.63 -22.28
CA PRO A 6 15.00 17.43 -22.39
C PRO A 6 14.58 16.20 -21.55
N ARG A 7 13.52 16.38 -20.74
CA ARG A 7 12.96 15.35 -19.87
C ARG A 7 11.50 15.15 -20.21
N LEU A 8 11.09 13.89 -20.35
CA LEU A 8 9.68 13.51 -20.44
C LEU A 8 9.24 12.94 -19.10
N TRP A 9 8.46 13.72 -18.34
CA TRP A 9 7.92 13.28 -17.07
C TRP A 9 6.75 12.32 -17.29
N LEU A 10 6.77 11.16 -16.62
CA LEU A 10 5.69 10.18 -16.65
C LEU A 10 4.79 10.30 -15.43
N ASP A 11 5.38 10.61 -14.27
CA ASP A 11 4.70 10.94 -13.03
C ASP A 11 5.60 11.85 -12.17
N ALA A 12 5.24 12.05 -10.90
CA ALA A 12 5.95 12.94 -9.99
C ALA A 12 7.41 12.54 -9.70
N ILE A 13 7.78 11.26 -9.86
CA ILE A 13 9.12 10.76 -9.53
C ILE A 13 9.80 10.04 -10.69
N THR A 14 9.06 9.67 -11.73
CA THR A 14 9.57 8.90 -12.87
C THR A 14 9.56 9.72 -14.14
N HIS A 15 10.69 9.73 -14.85
CA HIS A 15 10.85 10.47 -16.09
C HIS A 15 11.87 9.81 -17.01
N VAL A 16 11.79 10.10 -18.30
CA VAL A 16 12.77 9.72 -19.31
C VAL A 16 13.69 10.89 -19.59
N VAL A 17 15.01 10.65 -19.56
CA VAL A 17 16.01 11.60 -20.02
C VAL A 17 16.71 11.07 -21.25
N MET A 18 17.11 11.99 -22.13
CA MET A 18 17.99 11.70 -23.25
C MET A 18 19.44 12.00 -22.83
N GLY A 19 20.38 11.14 -23.17
CA GLY A 19 21.81 11.34 -22.99
C GLY A 19 22.32 12.51 -23.80
N ASN A 20 23.52 12.99 -23.47
CA ASN A 20 24.13 14.12 -24.15
C ASN A 20 24.39 13.85 -25.66
N ASP A 21 24.57 12.57 -26.00
CA ASP A 21 24.73 12.06 -27.36
C ASP A 21 23.43 12.08 -28.20
N LYS A 22 22.29 12.43 -27.59
CA LYS A 22 20.94 12.38 -28.16
C LYS A 22 20.51 11.00 -28.68
N ARG A 23 21.18 9.94 -28.24
CA ARG A 23 20.93 8.57 -28.72
C ARG A 23 20.53 7.65 -27.58
N THR A 24 21.03 7.91 -26.39
CA THR A 24 20.74 7.06 -25.23
C THR A 24 19.52 7.60 -24.49
N TYR A 25 18.48 6.79 -24.32
CA TYR A 25 17.33 7.11 -23.46
C TYR A 25 17.47 6.36 -22.14
N ARG A 26 17.16 7.05 -21.03
CA ARG A 26 17.15 6.47 -19.69
C ARG A 26 15.84 6.75 -19.00
N LEU A 27 15.12 5.70 -18.62
CA LEU A 27 13.97 5.78 -17.73
C LEU A 27 14.49 5.80 -16.29
N LEU A 28 14.23 6.88 -15.56
CA LEU A 28 14.73 7.14 -14.23
C LEU A 28 13.57 7.28 -13.25
N THR A 29 13.78 6.81 -12.02
CA THR A 29 12.93 7.11 -10.86
C THR A 29 13.77 7.78 -9.78
N ASP A 30 13.28 8.91 -9.28
CA ASP A 30 13.81 9.58 -8.10
C ASP A 30 13.37 8.81 -6.84
N THR A 31 14.32 8.44 -6.01
CA THR A 31 14.10 7.80 -4.70
C THR A 31 14.79 8.60 -3.62
N ALA A 32 14.46 8.33 -2.35
CA ALA A 32 15.13 8.96 -1.21
C ALA A 32 16.66 8.76 -1.23
N ASN A 33 17.14 7.66 -1.83
CA ASN A 33 18.56 7.33 -1.93
C ASN A 33 19.19 7.81 -3.25
N GLY A 34 18.50 8.69 -3.99
CA GLY A 34 18.94 9.20 -5.28
C GLY A 34 18.19 8.59 -6.47
N ARG A 35 18.76 8.74 -7.66
CA ARG A 35 18.16 8.32 -8.94
C ARG A 35 18.46 6.87 -9.26
N ARG A 36 17.42 6.10 -9.56
CA ARG A 36 17.53 4.71 -10.05
C ARG A 36 17.18 4.65 -11.53
N VAL A 37 18.06 4.06 -12.34
CA VAL A 37 17.75 3.71 -13.73
C VAL A 37 16.89 2.46 -13.73
N LEU A 38 15.69 2.56 -14.30
CA LEU A 38 14.81 1.42 -14.51
C LEU A 38 15.14 0.69 -15.81
N GLU A 39 15.39 1.46 -16.88
CA GLU A 39 15.72 0.95 -18.21
C GLU A 39 16.61 1.96 -18.94
N GLU A 40 17.57 1.47 -19.71
CA GLU A 40 18.42 2.25 -20.61
C GLU A 40 18.41 1.61 -21.99
N SER A 41 18.18 2.40 -23.02
CA SER A 41 18.15 1.92 -24.40
C SER A 41 18.49 3.02 -25.39
N THR A 42 19.17 2.66 -26.48
CA THR A 42 19.35 3.55 -27.63
C THR A 42 18.24 3.43 -28.68
N ASP A 43 17.34 2.47 -28.49
CA ASP A 43 16.22 2.19 -29.40
C ASP A 43 14.90 2.77 -28.85
N VAL A 44 14.21 3.54 -29.69
CA VAL A 44 12.95 4.22 -29.32
C VAL A 44 11.81 3.23 -29.09
N PRO A 45 11.54 2.25 -30.00
CA PRO A 45 10.61 1.16 -29.74
C PRO A 45 10.82 0.45 -28.40
N ALA A 46 12.05 0.04 -28.07
CA ALA A 46 12.36 -0.59 -26.79
C ALA A 46 12.04 0.33 -25.59
N MET A 47 12.43 1.61 -25.66
CA MET A 47 12.10 2.58 -24.60
C MET A 47 10.59 2.81 -24.49
N ARG A 48 9.86 2.85 -25.60
CA ARG A 48 8.39 2.95 -25.61
C ARG A 48 7.76 1.77 -24.88
N GLU A 49 8.23 0.55 -25.14
CA GLU A 49 7.73 -0.64 -24.46
C GLU A 49 8.01 -0.59 -22.96
N ALA A 50 9.21 -0.18 -22.56
CA ALA A 50 9.57 0.00 -21.16
C ALA A 50 8.66 1.01 -20.44
N ILE A 51 8.37 2.16 -21.10
CA ILE A 51 7.41 3.17 -20.62
C ILE A 51 6.01 2.57 -20.48
N THR A 52 5.49 1.90 -21.51
CA THR A 52 4.16 1.28 -21.47
C THR A 52 4.05 0.27 -20.32
N ARG A 53 5.07 -0.58 -20.15
CA ARG A 53 5.12 -1.58 -19.08
C ARG A 53 5.18 -0.91 -17.69
N TYR A 54 5.92 0.19 -17.56
CA TYR A 54 5.96 0.98 -16.33
C TYR A 54 4.58 1.55 -15.99
N VAL A 55 3.96 2.26 -16.94
CA VAL A 55 2.67 2.92 -16.74
C VAL A 55 1.59 1.90 -16.39
N ALA A 56 1.51 0.78 -17.12
CA ALA A 56 0.55 -0.28 -16.84
C ALA A 56 0.68 -0.80 -15.39
N ARG A 57 1.90 -1.12 -14.94
CA ARG A 57 2.13 -1.56 -13.55
C ARG A 57 1.77 -0.47 -12.54
N ARG A 58 2.07 0.79 -12.84
CA ARG A 58 1.82 1.89 -11.91
C ARG A 58 0.33 2.18 -11.75
N MET A 59 -0.46 2.07 -12.82
CA MET A 59 -1.92 2.20 -12.77
C MET A 59 -2.53 1.14 -11.87
N VAL A 60 -2.18 -0.14 -12.07
CA VAL A 60 -2.67 -1.24 -11.24
C VAL A 60 -2.26 -1.07 -9.77
N ALA A 61 -0.99 -0.71 -9.51
CA ALA A 61 -0.52 -0.47 -8.14
C ALA A 61 -1.27 0.70 -7.46
N ARG A 62 -1.65 1.73 -8.23
CA ARG A 62 -2.44 2.85 -7.71
C ARG A 62 -3.86 2.41 -7.35
N GLU A 63 -4.53 1.66 -8.22
CA GLU A 63 -5.87 1.14 -7.95
C GLU A 63 -5.89 0.25 -6.71
N GLN A 64 -4.92 -0.65 -6.55
CA GLN A 64 -4.81 -1.51 -5.36
C GLN A 64 -4.59 -0.70 -4.07
N ALA A 65 -3.77 0.36 -4.13
CA ALA A 65 -3.53 1.24 -2.99
C ALA A 65 -4.81 2.01 -2.57
N LEU A 66 -5.59 2.48 -3.54
CA LEU A 66 -6.87 3.14 -3.29
C LEU A 66 -7.89 2.16 -2.69
N ALA A 67 -8.07 0.98 -3.28
CA ALA A 67 -8.97 -0.05 -2.76
C ALA A 67 -8.62 -0.51 -1.33
N THR A 68 -7.30 -0.59 -1.03
CA THR A 68 -6.83 -0.91 0.33
C THR A 68 -7.16 0.21 1.33
N THR A 69 -7.09 1.47 0.88
CA THR A 69 -7.40 2.63 1.73
C THR A 69 -8.89 2.69 2.03
N GLU A 70 -9.76 2.46 1.02
CA GLU A 70 -11.21 2.39 1.18
C GLU A 70 -11.63 1.26 2.14
N THR A 71 -10.99 0.09 2.06
CA THR A 71 -11.26 -1.02 3.00
C THR A 71 -10.86 -0.67 4.44
N ARG A 72 -9.94 0.28 4.64
CA ARG A 72 -9.41 0.64 5.95
C ARG A 72 -10.20 1.72 6.67
N GLU A 73 -11.15 2.40 6.01
CA GLU A 73 -11.86 3.54 6.59
C GLU A 73 -12.89 3.17 7.68
N GLU A 74 -13.28 1.90 7.89
CA GLU A 74 -14.33 1.55 8.87
C GLU A 74 -14.06 0.31 9.74
N ALA A 75 -12.81 -0.05 10.03
CA ALA A 75 -12.56 -1.03 11.11
C ALA A 75 -12.42 -0.29 12.45
N PRO A 76 -13.42 -0.30 13.36
CA PRO A 76 -13.19 0.20 14.71
C PRO A 76 -12.01 -0.56 15.28
N LYS A 77 -11.03 0.17 15.83
CA LYS A 77 -9.84 -0.39 16.45
C LYS A 77 -10.28 -1.20 17.68
N LYS A 78 -10.76 -2.44 17.48
CA LYS A 78 -11.24 -3.30 18.55
C LYS A 78 -10.06 -3.58 19.45
N SER A 79 -9.98 -2.88 20.57
CA SER A 79 -8.88 -3.04 21.49
C SER A 79 -8.95 -4.46 22.03
N ARG A 80 -7.81 -5.18 22.03
CA ARG A 80 -7.75 -6.55 22.56
C ARG A 80 -8.26 -6.60 24.02
N GLY A 81 -8.11 -5.50 24.77
CA GLY A 81 -8.65 -5.33 26.11
C GLY A 81 -10.18 -5.31 26.17
N ALA A 82 -10.86 -4.66 25.22
CA ALA A 82 -12.32 -4.65 25.17
C ALA A 82 -12.90 -6.05 24.91
N VAL A 83 -12.23 -6.84 24.07
CA VAL A 83 -12.63 -8.24 23.83
C VAL A 83 -12.47 -9.08 25.08
N PHE A 84 -11.34 -8.94 25.77
CA PHE A 84 -11.07 -9.66 27.00
C PHE A 84 -12.05 -9.27 28.12
N ALA A 85 -12.34 -7.98 28.28
CA ALA A 85 -13.30 -7.49 29.25
C ALA A 85 -14.71 -8.06 29.00
N ALA A 86 -15.17 -8.06 27.74
CA ALA A 86 -16.47 -8.66 27.39
C ALA A 86 -16.52 -10.17 27.69
N PHE A 87 -15.42 -10.88 27.44
CA PHE A 87 -15.31 -12.31 27.78
C PHE A 87 -15.38 -12.56 29.28
N VAL A 88 -14.59 -11.83 30.08
CA VAL A 88 -14.57 -11.96 31.54
C VAL A 88 -15.94 -11.62 32.13
N LEU A 89 -16.58 -10.56 31.64
CA LEU A 89 -17.90 -10.14 32.10
C LEU A 89 -18.97 -11.22 31.81
N GLY A 90 -18.92 -11.82 30.61
CA GLY A 90 -19.77 -12.96 30.26
C GLY A 90 -19.51 -14.20 31.13
N ALA A 91 -18.23 -14.54 31.39
CA ALA A 91 -17.87 -15.67 32.22
C ALA A 91 -18.35 -15.51 33.67
N LEU A 92 -18.20 -14.31 34.25
CA LEU A 92 -18.68 -14.00 35.60
C LEU A 92 -20.21 -14.06 35.70
N ALA A 93 -20.92 -13.50 34.72
CA ALA A 93 -22.38 -13.57 34.66
C ALA A 93 -22.87 -15.02 34.55
N GLY A 94 -22.22 -15.84 33.71
CA GLY A 94 -22.51 -17.26 33.58
C GLY A 94 -22.27 -18.04 34.88
N ALA A 95 -21.14 -17.79 35.55
CA ALA A 95 -20.82 -18.42 36.83
C ALA A 95 -21.84 -18.04 37.92
N ALA A 96 -22.23 -16.77 38.01
CA ALA A 96 -23.24 -16.30 38.95
C ALA A 96 -24.62 -16.96 38.70
N ALA A 97 -25.03 -17.11 37.44
CA ALA A 97 -26.27 -17.78 37.09
C ALA A 97 -26.25 -19.28 37.48
N LEU A 98 -25.14 -19.97 37.23
CA LEU A 98 -24.97 -21.37 37.66
C LEU A 98 -25.00 -21.49 39.18
N PHE A 99 -24.35 -20.57 39.90
CA PHE A 99 -24.34 -20.56 41.36
C PHE A 99 -25.73 -20.33 41.94
N ALA A 100 -26.49 -19.38 41.37
CA ALA A 100 -27.87 -19.12 41.76
C ALA A 100 -28.77 -20.32 41.49
N ALA A 101 -28.61 -21.00 40.34
CA ALA A 101 -29.37 -22.21 40.01
C ALA A 101 -29.10 -23.33 41.02
N VAL A 102 -27.84 -23.61 41.34
CA VAL A 102 -27.46 -24.62 42.34
C VAL A 102 -28.03 -24.28 43.72
N TRP A 103 -27.94 -23.02 44.14
CA TRP A 103 -28.50 -22.57 45.40
C TRP A 103 -30.02 -22.77 45.48
N PHE A 104 -30.73 -22.43 44.40
CA PHE A 104 -32.19 -22.53 44.34
C PHE A 104 -32.66 -23.98 44.35
N THR A 105 -31.98 -24.89 43.63
CA THR A 105 -32.28 -26.33 43.65
C THR A 105 -31.89 -27.02 44.95
N GLY A 106 -30.87 -26.51 45.65
CA GLY A 106 -30.45 -27.05 46.95
C GLY A 106 -31.29 -26.59 48.15
N ASN A 107 -32.03 -25.49 48.02
CA ASN A 107 -32.84 -24.87 49.08
C ASN A 107 -34.36 -25.06 48.89
N SER A 108 -34.78 -25.91 47.95
CA SER A 108 -36.17 -26.30 47.66
C SER A 108 -36.37 -27.77 47.94
#